data_AF-A0A2V7LA40-F1
#
_entry.id   AF-A0A2V7LA40-F1
#
_cell.length_a   1.000
_cell.length_b   1.000
_cell.length_c   1.000
_cell.angle_alpha   90.00
_cell.angle_beta   90.00
_cell.angle_gamma   90.00
#
_symmetry.space_group_name_H-M   'P 1'
#
loop_
_entity.id
_entity.type
_entity.pdbx_description
1 polymer ?
#
loop_
_entity_poly.entity_id
_entity_poly.type
_entity_poly.pdbx_seq_one_letter_code
_entity_poly.pdbx_strand_id
1 'polypeptide(L)'
;MASDIAIAQAAKLRPVADIAAELGLDEDEIELYGKYKAKVRLGALARRKPKGRLVLVTGINPTPAGEGKSTVTVGVTQALRKIGKQAVLCMREPSLGPVFGVKGGAAGGGYAQVVPMEDINLHFTGDFHAIASAHNLLSAMLDAHLHHGNALGLDTRRITWPRTIDMNDRALRNIIVGLGGLNAGPAREERFVIIPGSEIMAIMALA
;
A
#
# COMPACT_ATOMS: atom_id res chain seq x y z
N MET A 1 -10.69 28.63 1.97
CA MET A 1 -9.47 27.98 1.44
C MET A 1 -9.93 26.95 0.42
N ALA A 2 -9.19 26.73 -0.68
CA ALA A 2 -9.53 25.68 -1.64
C ALA A 2 -9.51 24.30 -0.95
N SER A 3 -10.31 23.34 -1.42
CA SER A 3 -10.27 21.97 -0.92
C SER A 3 -8.96 21.28 -1.31
N ASP A 4 -8.57 20.24 -0.56
CA ASP A 4 -7.34 19.49 -0.83
C ASP A 4 -7.27 18.96 -2.26
N ILE A 5 -8.38 18.43 -2.78
CA ILE A 5 -8.45 17.93 -4.15
C ILE A 5 -8.33 19.05 -5.19
N ALA A 6 -8.91 20.22 -4.93
CA ALA A 6 -8.81 21.36 -5.85
C ALA A 6 -7.36 21.88 -5.92
N ILE A 7 -6.64 21.86 -4.81
CA ILE A 7 -5.20 22.19 -4.76
C ILE A 7 -4.40 21.15 -5.58
N ALA A 8 -4.67 19.85 -5.39
CA ALA A 8 -4.02 18.78 -6.13
C ALA A 8 -4.25 18.89 -7.65
N GLN A 9 -5.49 19.14 -8.07
CA GLN A 9 -5.86 19.26 -9.49
C GLN A 9 -5.26 20.50 -10.17
N ALA A 10 -5.06 21.58 -9.41
CA ALA A 10 -4.42 22.79 -9.93
C ALA A 10 -2.89 22.69 -10.00
N ALA A 11 -2.28 21.63 -9.44
CA ALA A 11 -0.84 21.47 -9.38
C ALA A 11 -0.24 21.23 -10.77
N LYS A 12 0.84 21.95 -11.08
CA LYS A 12 1.66 21.70 -12.29
C LYS A 12 2.65 20.58 -12.00
N LEU A 13 2.28 19.36 -12.38
CA LEU A 13 3.13 18.19 -12.19
C LEU A 13 4.33 18.22 -13.15
N ARG A 14 5.48 17.83 -12.62
CA ARG A 14 6.68 17.57 -13.41
C ARG A 14 6.69 16.11 -13.84
N PRO A 15 7.16 15.77 -15.05
CA PRO A 15 7.42 14.38 -15.42
C PRO A 15 8.27 13.68 -14.35
N VAL A 16 7.89 12.46 -14.00
CA VAL A 16 8.60 11.70 -12.95
C VAL A 16 10.02 11.33 -13.36
N ALA A 17 10.28 11.22 -14.67
CA ALA A 17 11.61 10.99 -15.22
C ALA A 17 12.58 12.13 -14.85
N ASP A 18 12.13 13.38 -14.90
CA ASP A 18 12.93 14.54 -14.49
C ASP A 18 13.27 14.48 -12.99
N ILE A 19 12.31 14.01 -12.17
CA ILE A 19 12.50 13.84 -10.74
C ILE A 19 13.49 12.70 -10.46
N ALA A 20 13.41 11.60 -11.22
CA ALA A 20 14.33 10.47 -11.12
C ALA A 20 15.76 10.88 -11.50
N ALA A 21 15.94 11.64 -12.57
CA ALA A 21 17.23 12.16 -13.01
C ALA A 21 17.88 13.08 -11.95
N GLU A 22 17.09 13.93 -11.27
CA GLU A 22 17.59 14.75 -10.14
C GLU A 22 18.11 13.91 -8.96
N LEU A 23 17.58 12.69 -8.80
CA LEU A 23 18.01 11.73 -7.80
C LEU A 23 19.17 10.84 -8.29
N GLY A 24 19.66 11.10 -9.51
CA GLY A 24 20.74 10.34 -10.15
C GLY A 24 20.32 8.93 -10.53
N LEU A 25 19.05 8.72 -10.91
CA LEU A 25 18.56 7.49 -11.53
C LEU A 25 18.58 7.64 -13.06
N ASP A 26 19.02 6.59 -13.73
CA ASP A 26 19.03 6.51 -15.19
C ASP A 26 17.66 6.05 -15.74
N GLU A 27 17.40 6.26 -17.03
CA GLU A 27 16.12 5.91 -17.66
C GLU A 27 15.83 4.39 -17.62
N ASP A 28 16.87 3.57 -17.76
CA ASP A 28 16.79 2.11 -17.69
C ASP A 28 16.60 1.58 -16.26
N GLU A 29 16.65 2.45 -15.25
CA GLU A 29 16.45 2.10 -13.85
C GLU A 29 15.03 2.35 -13.35
N ILE A 30 14.21 2.99 -14.16
CA ILE A 30 12.83 3.31 -13.84
C ILE A 30 11.86 2.66 -14.82
N GLU A 31 10.68 2.32 -14.32
CA GLU A 31 9.57 1.82 -15.12
C GLU A 31 8.37 2.74 -14.95
N LEU A 32 7.98 3.41 -16.03
CA LEU A 32 6.96 4.45 -15.99
C LEU A 32 5.55 3.88 -15.90
N TYR A 33 4.73 4.46 -15.02
CA TYR A 33 3.30 4.23 -14.89
C TYR A 33 2.57 5.52 -15.28
N GLY A 34 2.51 5.77 -16.58
CA GLY A 34 2.16 7.08 -17.14
C GLY A 34 3.28 8.09 -16.93
N LYS A 35 2.94 9.39 -16.98
CA LYS A 35 3.95 10.47 -16.99
C LYS A 35 4.48 10.88 -15.60
N TYR A 36 3.72 10.60 -14.55
CA TYR A 36 3.93 11.18 -13.21
C TYR A 36 4.18 10.14 -12.11
N LYS A 37 4.34 8.86 -12.47
CA LYS A 37 4.61 7.77 -11.53
C LYS A 37 5.61 6.82 -12.16
N ALA A 38 6.49 6.24 -11.36
CA ALA A 38 7.42 5.23 -11.82
C ALA A 38 7.75 4.26 -10.68
N LYS A 39 8.05 3.01 -11.03
CA LYS A 39 8.75 2.07 -10.15
C LYS A 39 10.25 2.19 -10.37
N VAL A 40 11.03 2.06 -9.30
CA VAL A 40 12.48 2.00 -9.37
C VAL A 40 12.90 0.53 -9.35
N ARG A 41 13.73 0.10 -10.29
CA ARG A 41 14.22 -1.28 -10.36
C ARG A 41 15.17 -1.57 -9.20
N LEU A 42 15.06 -2.75 -8.58
CA LEU A 42 15.92 -3.13 -7.44
C LEU A 42 17.43 -3.14 -7.80
N GLY A 43 17.77 -3.46 -9.04
CA GLY A 43 19.16 -3.39 -9.53
C GLY A 43 19.78 -1.98 -9.42
N ALA A 44 18.95 -0.94 -9.49
CA ALA A 44 19.38 0.43 -9.25
C ALA A 44 19.82 0.63 -7.80
N LEU A 45 19.12 0.01 -6.85
CA LEU A 45 19.46 0.13 -5.43
C LEU A 45 20.74 -0.65 -5.09
N ALA A 46 20.91 -1.84 -5.67
CA ALA A 46 22.03 -2.74 -5.35
C ALA A 46 23.42 -2.12 -5.59
N ARG A 47 23.56 -1.25 -6.59
CA ARG A 47 24.82 -0.57 -6.92
C ARG A 47 25.08 0.71 -6.13
N ARG A 48 24.09 1.20 -5.37
CA ARG A 48 24.16 2.47 -4.63
C ARG A 48 24.42 2.23 -3.16
N LYS A 49 25.41 2.91 -2.60
CA LYS A 49 25.68 2.87 -1.16
C LYS A 49 24.70 3.78 -0.42
N PRO A 50 24.07 3.31 0.68
CA PRO A 50 23.17 4.15 1.47
C PRO A 50 23.97 5.31 2.07
N LYS A 51 23.59 6.53 1.71
CA LYS A 51 24.23 7.76 2.18
C LYS A 51 23.16 8.81 2.43
N GLY A 52 23.08 9.33 3.64
CA GLY A 52 22.08 10.34 4.01
C GLY A 52 21.83 10.39 5.50
N ARG A 53 20.83 11.19 5.90
CA ARG A 53 20.29 11.22 7.25
C ARG A 53 18.85 10.72 7.20
N LEU A 54 18.46 9.88 8.16
CA LEU A 54 17.07 9.46 8.33
C LEU A 54 16.40 10.41 9.33
N VAL A 55 15.30 11.01 8.91
CA VAL A 55 14.44 11.84 9.78
C VAL A 55 13.10 11.13 9.93
N LEU A 56 12.80 10.68 11.14
CA LEU A 56 11.52 10.05 11.46
C LEU A 56 10.54 11.11 11.97
N VAL A 57 9.40 11.24 11.30
CA VAL A 57 8.29 12.06 11.77
C VAL A 57 7.28 11.16 12.48
N THR A 58 7.01 11.48 13.75
CA THR A 58 6.00 10.80 14.57
C THR A 58 5.01 11.82 15.14
N GLY A 59 3.98 11.36 15.84
CA GLY A 59 3.06 12.24 16.57
C GLY A 59 2.61 11.63 17.88
N ILE A 60 1.95 12.43 18.70
CA ILE A 60 1.27 11.98 19.92
C ILE A 60 0.14 10.98 19.60
N ASN A 61 -0.47 10.43 20.65
CA ASN A 61 -1.67 9.60 20.52
C ASN A 61 -2.73 10.32 19.69
N PRO A 62 -3.32 9.66 18.69
CA PRO A 62 -4.29 10.28 17.80
C PRO A 62 -5.56 10.67 18.55
N THR A 63 -6.10 11.83 18.21
CA THR A 63 -7.32 12.41 18.77
C THR A 63 -8.31 12.72 17.63
N PRO A 64 -9.61 12.89 17.93
CA PRO A 64 -10.59 13.30 16.93
C PRO A 64 -10.28 14.64 16.24
N ALA A 65 -9.43 15.49 16.83
CA ALA A 65 -9.05 16.78 16.25
C ALA A 65 -8.11 16.63 15.04
N GLY A 66 -7.36 15.53 14.94
CA GLY A 66 -6.40 15.27 13.88
C GLY A 66 -5.07 16.01 14.05
N GLU A 67 -3.96 15.28 13.93
CA GLU A 67 -2.62 15.81 14.24
C GLU A 67 -1.82 16.24 13.01
N GLY A 68 -2.32 15.99 11.79
CA GLY A 68 -1.66 16.44 10.55
C GLY A 68 -0.30 15.80 10.27
N LYS A 69 -0.02 14.59 10.78
CA LYS A 69 1.29 13.91 10.68
C LYS A 69 1.82 13.82 9.24
N SER A 70 0.98 13.38 8.30
CA SER A 70 1.34 13.30 6.88
C SER A 70 1.66 14.68 6.30
N THR A 71 0.85 15.68 6.60
CA THR A 71 1.04 17.07 6.18
C THR A 71 2.38 17.63 6.66
N VAL A 72 2.74 17.38 7.93
CA VAL A 72 4.04 17.78 8.49
C VAL A 72 5.18 17.04 7.79
N THR A 73 5.02 15.75 7.51
CA THR A 73 6.06 14.94 6.83
C THR A 73 6.37 15.49 5.42
N VAL A 74 5.32 15.81 4.66
CA VAL A 74 5.47 16.44 3.34
C VAL A 74 6.07 17.85 3.47
N GLY A 75 5.54 18.67 4.38
CA GLY A 75 5.98 20.06 4.57
C GLY A 75 7.45 20.18 5.01
N VAL A 76 7.92 19.31 5.90
CA VAL A 76 9.34 19.25 6.29
C VAL A 76 10.22 18.89 5.10
N THR A 77 9.80 17.93 4.27
CA THR A 77 10.55 17.57 3.06
C THR A 77 10.64 18.74 2.08
N GLN A 78 9.52 19.43 1.83
CA GLN A 78 9.48 20.63 1.00
C GLN A 78 10.39 21.74 1.56
N ALA A 79 10.35 21.97 2.88
CA ALA A 79 11.19 22.98 3.54
C ALA A 79 12.69 22.66 3.41
N LEU A 80 13.09 21.39 3.59
CA LEU A 80 14.46 20.93 3.40
C LEU A 80 14.96 21.18 1.97
N ARG A 81 14.13 20.88 0.96
CA ARG A 81 14.42 21.20 -0.45
C ARG A 81 14.58 22.70 -0.66
N LYS A 82 13.71 23.52 -0.04
CA LYS A 82 13.74 25.00 -0.16
C LYS A 82 15.02 25.62 0.42
N ILE A 83 15.62 25.01 1.45
CA ILE A 83 16.90 25.45 2.02
C ILE A 83 18.13 24.79 1.37
N GLY A 84 17.96 24.17 0.19
CA GLY A 84 19.05 23.61 -0.62
C GLY A 84 19.56 22.24 -0.18
N LYS A 85 18.81 21.49 0.64
CA LYS A 85 19.14 20.08 0.96
C LYS A 85 18.51 19.15 -0.05
N GLN A 86 19.22 18.11 -0.49
CA GLN A 86 18.61 16.99 -1.21
C GLN A 86 17.85 16.09 -0.22
N ALA A 87 16.53 16.27 -0.14
CA ALA A 87 15.63 15.49 0.70
C ALA A 87 14.62 14.72 -0.17
N VAL A 88 14.29 13.50 0.26
CA VAL A 88 13.31 12.62 -0.36
C VAL A 88 12.34 12.15 0.71
N LEU A 89 11.06 12.06 0.35
CA LEU A 89 9.98 11.61 1.21
C LEU A 89 9.70 10.12 0.98
N CYS A 90 9.54 9.37 2.06
CA CYS A 90 9.00 8.00 2.03
C CYS A 90 7.69 7.97 2.80
N MET A 91 6.63 7.48 2.18
CA MET A 91 5.30 7.34 2.76
C MET A 91 4.67 6.00 2.38
N ARG A 92 3.65 5.60 3.14
CA ARG A 92 2.87 4.40 2.87
C ARG A 92 1.78 4.69 1.85
N GLU A 93 1.54 3.74 0.95
CA GLU A 93 0.35 3.72 0.10
C GLU A 93 -0.91 3.54 0.98
N PRO A 94 -1.96 4.35 0.78
CA PRO A 94 -3.23 4.14 1.46
C PRO A 94 -3.99 2.94 0.87
N SER A 95 -4.72 2.25 1.74
CA SER A 95 -5.71 1.26 1.31
C SER A 95 -6.87 1.93 0.57
N LEU A 96 -7.36 1.26 -0.47
CA LEU A 96 -8.44 1.70 -1.33
C LEU A 96 -9.78 1.68 -0.59
N GLY A 97 -10.06 0.63 0.20
CA GLY A 97 -11.35 0.47 0.91
C GLY A 97 -11.77 1.70 1.74
N PRO A 98 -10.90 2.25 2.60
CA PRO A 98 -11.16 3.48 3.37
C PRO A 98 -11.50 4.72 2.56
N VAL A 99 -11.04 4.82 1.30
CA VAL A 99 -11.32 5.97 0.42
C VAL A 99 -12.80 6.07 0.08
N PHE A 100 -13.49 4.93 -0.03
CA PHE A 100 -14.94 4.86 -0.25
C PHE A 100 -15.74 4.85 1.07
N GLY A 101 -15.08 5.01 2.21
CA GLY A 101 -15.69 5.09 3.52
C GLY A 101 -15.61 6.50 4.10
N VAL A 102 -14.96 6.61 5.27
CA VAL A 102 -14.90 7.85 6.06
C VAL A 102 -13.57 8.59 5.90
N LYS A 103 -12.52 7.92 5.41
CA LYS A 103 -11.16 8.51 5.33
C LYS A 103 -10.89 9.05 3.92
N GLY A 104 -10.88 10.38 3.80
CA GLY A 104 -10.26 11.06 2.66
C GLY A 104 -8.73 11.16 2.80
N GLY A 105 -8.02 11.02 1.68
CA GLY A 105 -6.62 11.40 1.41
C GLY A 105 -5.56 11.15 2.49
N ALA A 106 -4.69 10.14 2.32
CA ALA A 106 -3.57 9.89 3.23
C ALA A 106 -2.25 10.61 2.88
N ALA A 107 -2.23 11.31 1.74
CA ALA A 107 -1.05 11.86 1.10
C ALA A 107 -0.73 13.33 1.50
N GLY A 108 -1.07 13.74 2.73
CA GLY A 108 -0.88 15.11 3.22
C GLY A 108 -2.15 15.96 3.15
N GLY A 109 -2.01 17.28 3.14
CA GLY A 109 -3.14 18.23 3.13
C GLY A 109 -2.71 19.67 2.83
N GLY A 110 -3.63 20.50 2.36
CA GLY A 110 -3.37 21.86 1.89
C GLY A 110 -2.30 21.90 0.80
N TYR A 111 -1.30 22.78 0.94
CA TYR A 111 -0.18 22.89 0.00
C TYR A 111 0.96 21.88 0.24
N ALA A 112 0.82 21.02 1.25
CA ALA A 112 1.79 19.98 1.59
C ALA A 112 1.18 18.61 1.30
N GLN A 113 1.19 18.25 0.01
CA GLN A 113 0.60 17.01 -0.52
C GLN A 113 1.59 16.24 -1.42
N VAL A 114 1.38 14.93 -1.52
CA VAL A 114 1.95 14.08 -2.58
C VAL A 114 0.88 13.87 -3.66
N VAL A 115 1.30 13.96 -4.92
CA VAL A 115 0.43 13.95 -6.11
C VAL A 115 1.04 13.04 -7.19
N PRO A 116 0.25 12.43 -8.08
CA PRO A 116 -1.21 12.58 -8.29
C PRO A 116 -2.07 11.88 -7.22
N MET A 117 -2.97 12.63 -6.57
CA MET A 117 -3.69 12.18 -5.38
C MET A 117 -4.74 11.10 -5.70
N GLU A 118 -5.41 11.23 -6.84
CA GLU A 118 -6.40 10.30 -7.38
C GLU A 118 -5.79 8.91 -7.62
N ASP A 119 -4.59 8.86 -8.20
CA ASP A 119 -3.92 7.58 -8.47
C ASP A 119 -3.47 6.93 -7.16
N ILE A 120 -2.88 7.72 -6.24
CA ILE A 120 -2.39 7.24 -4.94
C ILE A 120 -3.52 6.65 -4.09
N ASN A 121 -4.72 7.23 -4.15
CA ASN A 121 -5.86 6.77 -3.35
C ASN A 121 -6.63 5.60 -4.00
N LEU A 122 -6.33 5.23 -5.24
CA LEU A 122 -7.04 4.16 -5.95
C LEU A 122 -6.11 2.97 -6.19
N HIS A 123 -5.81 2.67 -7.44
CA HIS A 123 -5.02 1.48 -7.80
C HIS A 123 -3.52 1.74 -7.80
N PHE A 124 -3.12 3.01 -7.74
CA PHE A 124 -1.75 3.49 -7.81
C PHE A 124 -0.89 2.78 -8.86
N THR A 125 0.00 1.89 -8.43
CA THR A 125 0.84 1.06 -9.33
C THR A 125 0.53 -0.44 -9.25
N GLY A 126 -0.53 -0.81 -8.52
CA GLY A 126 -1.03 -2.18 -8.42
C GLY A 126 -0.43 -3.02 -7.29
N ASP A 127 0.32 -2.43 -6.37
CA ASP A 127 1.04 -3.16 -5.32
C ASP A 127 0.08 -3.91 -4.38
N PHE A 128 -1.01 -3.25 -3.99
CA PHE A 128 -2.02 -3.89 -3.15
C PHE A 128 -2.71 -5.05 -3.87
N HIS A 129 -2.96 -4.93 -5.18
CA HIS A 129 -3.53 -6.02 -5.98
C HIS A 129 -2.58 -7.23 -6.02
N ALA A 130 -1.28 -7.01 -6.20
CA ALA A 130 -0.27 -8.07 -6.18
C ALA A 130 -0.22 -8.77 -4.80
N ILE A 131 -0.30 -8.00 -3.72
CA ILE A 131 -0.32 -8.55 -2.35
C ILE A 131 -1.58 -9.37 -2.10
N ALA A 132 -2.76 -8.90 -2.52
CA ALA A 132 -3.99 -9.68 -2.43
C ALA A 132 -3.91 -10.97 -3.24
N SER A 133 -3.39 -10.90 -4.46
CA SER A 133 -3.22 -12.08 -5.32
C SER A 133 -2.33 -13.12 -4.65
N ALA A 134 -1.16 -12.72 -4.15
CA ALA A 134 -0.23 -13.62 -3.45
C ALA A 134 -0.85 -14.22 -2.17
N HIS A 135 -1.51 -13.39 -1.35
CA HIS A 135 -2.16 -13.84 -0.12
C HIS A 135 -3.27 -14.86 -0.38
N ASN A 136 -4.16 -14.55 -1.33
CA ASN A 136 -5.31 -15.40 -1.65
C ASN A 136 -4.90 -16.66 -2.43
N LEU A 137 -3.80 -16.62 -3.19
CA LEU A 137 -3.21 -17.82 -3.78
C LEU A 137 -2.82 -18.83 -2.70
N LEU A 138 -2.19 -18.37 -1.61
CA LEU A 138 -1.87 -19.25 -0.48
C LEU A 138 -3.13 -19.85 0.16
N SER A 139 -4.18 -19.04 0.37
CA SER A 139 -5.46 -19.53 0.90
C SER A 139 -6.10 -20.56 -0.06
N ALA A 140 -6.02 -20.35 -1.37
CA ALA A 140 -6.54 -21.27 -2.38
C ALA A 140 -5.74 -22.58 -2.44
N MET A 141 -4.40 -22.51 -2.37
CA MET A 141 -3.55 -23.70 -2.31
C MET A 141 -3.80 -24.54 -1.07
N LEU A 142 -4.06 -23.89 0.07
CA LEU A 142 -4.42 -24.55 1.32
C LEU A 142 -5.74 -25.33 1.18
N ASP A 143 -6.78 -24.73 0.60
CA ASP A 143 -8.07 -25.42 0.41
C ASP A 143 -7.99 -26.51 -0.67
N ALA A 144 -7.19 -26.30 -1.72
CA ALA A 144 -6.90 -27.33 -2.71
C ALA A 144 -6.19 -28.53 -2.07
N HIS A 145 -5.22 -28.29 -1.19
CA HIS A 145 -4.54 -29.35 -0.45
C HIS A 145 -5.49 -30.15 0.46
N LEU A 146 -6.42 -29.46 1.13
CA LEU A 146 -7.47 -30.11 1.92
C LEU A 146 -8.39 -30.98 1.05
N HIS A 147 -8.76 -30.49 -0.14
CA HIS A 147 -9.61 -31.22 -1.07
C HIS A 147 -8.90 -32.45 -1.67
N HIS A 148 -7.62 -32.34 -2.02
CA HIS A 148 -6.84 -33.39 -2.66
C HIS A 148 -6.18 -34.37 -1.66
N GLY A 149 -6.89 -34.71 -0.59
CA GLY A 149 -6.51 -35.79 0.32
C GLY A 149 -5.74 -35.37 1.57
N ASN A 150 -5.47 -34.08 1.77
CA ASN A 150 -4.93 -33.52 3.01
C ASN A 150 -3.73 -34.32 3.57
N ALA A 151 -2.72 -34.59 2.74
CA ALA A 151 -1.59 -35.44 3.13
C ALA A 151 -0.79 -34.93 4.34
N LEU A 152 -0.90 -33.63 4.65
CA LEU A 152 -0.27 -32.98 5.81
C LEU A 152 -1.09 -33.11 7.11
N GLY A 153 -2.29 -33.70 7.05
CA GLY A 153 -3.15 -33.89 8.24
C GLY A 153 -3.60 -32.56 8.87
N LEU A 154 -3.86 -31.53 8.05
CA LEU A 154 -4.30 -30.23 8.54
C LEU A 154 -5.70 -30.33 9.18
N ASP A 155 -5.85 -29.78 10.38
CA ASP A 155 -7.14 -29.61 11.05
C ASP A 155 -7.78 -28.28 10.61
N THR A 156 -8.92 -28.34 9.93
CA THR A 156 -9.62 -27.18 9.37
C THR A 156 -9.98 -26.13 10.43
N ARG A 157 -10.13 -26.52 11.69
CA ARG A 157 -10.47 -25.64 12.82
C ARG A 157 -9.27 -24.86 13.34
N ARG A 158 -8.06 -25.25 12.96
CA ARG A 158 -6.79 -24.67 13.42
C ARG A 158 -6.10 -23.83 12.35
N ILE A 159 -6.75 -23.62 11.21
CA ILE A 159 -6.22 -22.81 10.12
C ILE A 159 -6.31 -21.34 10.52
N THR A 160 -5.15 -20.70 10.67
CA THR A 160 -5.06 -19.30 11.08
C THR A 160 -4.97 -18.35 9.89
N TRP A 161 -4.53 -18.83 8.73
CA TRP A 161 -4.35 -18.05 7.52
C TRP A 161 -5.71 -17.62 6.92
N PRO A 162 -6.01 -16.31 6.88
CA PRO A 162 -7.28 -15.83 6.34
C PRO A 162 -7.25 -15.69 4.81
N ARG A 163 -8.30 -15.07 4.25
CA ARG A 163 -8.27 -14.43 2.92
C ARG A 163 -8.15 -12.92 3.05
N THR A 164 -7.93 -12.22 1.95
CA THR A 164 -7.83 -10.75 1.96
C THR A 164 -8.57 -10.06 0.81
N ILE A 165 -9.05 -8.85 1.07
CA ILE A 165 -9.66 -7.94 0.09
C ILE A 165 -9.44 -6.49 0.51
N ASP A 166 -9.25 -5.57 -0.43
CA ASP A 166 -9.07 -4.15 -0.10
C ASP A 166 -10.38 -3.36 -0.03
N MET A 167 -11.36 -3.91 0.67
CA MET A 167 -12.68 -3.31 0.82
C MET A 167 -13.08 -3.25 2.29
N ASN A 168 -13.83 -2.21 2.65
CA ASN A 168 -14.45 -2.11 3.98
C ASN A 168 -15.70 -3.00 4.06
N ASP A 169 -15.52 -4.30 3.94
CA ASP A 169 -16.61 -5.26 3.98
C ASP A 169 -16.67 -6.00 5.32
N ARG A 170 -17.65 -5.60 6.15
CA ARG A 170 -17.85 -6.22 7.48
C ARG A 170 -18.50 -7.61 7.40
N ALA A 171 -19.18 -7.94 6.30
CA ALA A 171 -19.90 -9.20 6.17
C ALA A 171 -18.93 -10.39 6.03
N LEU A 172 -17.71 -10.13 5.53
CA LEU A 172 -16.67 -11.13 5.34
C LEU A 172 -15.83 -11.43 6.60
N ARG A 173 -16.17 -10.84 7.76
CA ARG A 173 -15.40 -11.06 9.01
C ARG A 173 -15.52 -12.47 9.56
N ASN A 174 -16.67 -13.12 9.37
CA ASN A 174 -16.91 -14.50 9.77
C ASN A 174 -17.80 -15.14 8.71
N ILE A 175 -17.27 -16.14 8.01
CA ILE A 175 -17.97 -16.84 6.94
C ILE A 175 -17.73 -18.34 7.04
N ILE A 176 -18.51 -19.12 6.29
CA ILE A 176 -18.25 -20.54 6.05
C ILE A 176 -17.96 -20.70 4.56
N VAL A 177 -16.85 -21.35 4.23
CA VAL A 177 -16.45 -21.70 2.85
C VAL A 177 -16.54 -23.21 2.64
N GLY A 178 -16.37 -23.69 1.40
CA GLY A 178 -16.41 -25.12 1.08
C GLY A 178 -17.83 -25.72 1.13
N LEU A 179 -18.85 -24.91 0.88
CA LEU A 179 -20.25 -25.36 0.78
C LEU A 179 -20.57 -25.75 -0.68
N GLY A 180 -21.50 -26.69 -0.87
CA GLY A 180 -21.92 -27.13 -2.21
C GLY A 180 -21.60 -28.60 -2.55
N GLY A 181 -21.31 -29.42 -1.55
CA GLY A 181 -21.08 -30.87 -1.72
C GLY A 181 -19.62 -31.23 -1.96
N LEU A 182 -19.36 -32.48 -2.36
CA LEU A 182 -18.01 -33.06 -2.39
C LEU A 182 -17.02 -32.29 -3.29
N ASN A 183 -17.51 -31.68 -4.37
CA ASN A 183 -16.67 -30.93 -5.32
C ASN A 183 -16.25 -29.53 -4.81
N ALA A 184 -16.87 -29.03 -3.74
CA ALA A 184 -16.56 -27.71 -3.19
C ALA A 184 -15.42 -27.71 -2.14
N GLY A 185 -14.93 -28.90 -1.77
CA GLY A 185 -13.97 -29.06 -0.67
C GLY A 185 -14.65 -29.14 0.71
N PRO A 186 -13.88 -29.34 1.79
CA PRO A 186 -14.42 -29.46 3.13
C PRO A 186 -14.93 -28.10 3.63
N ALA A 187 -16.11 -28.11 4.26
CA ALA A 187 -16.66 -26.93 4.90
C ALA A 187 -15.82 -26.50 6.10
N ARG A 188 -15.52 -25.20 6.21
CA ARG A 188 -14.80 -24.64 7.37
C ARG A 188 -15.12 -23.17 7.61
N GLU A 189 -14.91 -22.73 8.84
CA GLU A 189 -14.92 -21.31 9.19
C GLU A 189 -13.74 -20.58 8.53
N GLU A 190 -14.00 -19.35 8.11
CA GLU A 190 -13.03 -18.49 7.44
C GLU A 190 -13.34 -17.02 7.73
N ARG A 191 -12.36 -16.14 7.48
CA ARG A 191 -12.48 -14.70 7.55
C ARG A 191 -11.69 -14.00 6.46
N PHE A 192 -12.07 -12.76 6.17
CA PHE A 192 -11.27 -11.84 5.38
C PHE A 192 -10.63 -10.76 6.25
N VAL A 193 -9.39 -10.40 5.92
CA VAL A 193 -8.70 -9.22 6.45
C VAL A 193 -8.51 -8.18 5.35
N ILE A 194 -8.46 -6.90 5.71
CA ILE A 194 -8.08 -5.85 4.75
C ILE A 194 -6.60 -5.99 4.39
N ILE A 195 -6.20 -5.63 3.16
CA ILE A 195 -4.83 -5.87 2.67
C ILE A 195 -3.72 -5.34 3.59
N PRO A 196 -3.82 -4.12 4.18
CA PRO A 196 -2.83 -3.68 5.18
C PRO A 196 -2.67 -4.58 6.41
N GLY A 197 -3.66 -5.42 6.71
CA GLY A 197 -3.61 -6.43 7.78
C GLY A 197 -3.08 -7.79 7.35
N SER A 198 -2.70 -7.96 6.08
CA SER A 198 -2.08 -9.19 5.55
C SER A 198 -0.65 -9.35 6.05
N GLU A 199 -0.26 -10.58 6.41
CA GLU A 199 1.14 -10.89 6.74
C GLU A 199 2.07 -10.74 5.50
N ILE A 200 1.55 -10.97 4.28
CA ILE A 200 2.30 -10.71 3.05
C ILE A 200 2.68 -9.22 2.93
N MET A 201 1.81 -8.31 3.37
CA MET A 201 2.13 -6.87 3.41
C MET A 201 3.27 -6.58 4.40
N ALA A 202 3.26 -7.21 5.57
CA ALA A 202 4.32 -7.06 6.57
C ALA A 202 5.66 -7.60 6.06
N ILE A 203 5.65 -8.77 5.42
CA ILE A 203 6.84 -9.36 4.79
C ILE A 203 7.38 -8.44 3.70
N MET A 204 6.51 -7.92 2.83
CA MET A 204 6.93 -6.99 1.77
C MET A 204 7.58 -5.71 2.34
N ALA A 205 7.05 -5.17 3.43
CA ALA A 205 7.58 -3.96 4.05
C ALA A 205 8.91 -4.16 4.79
N LEU A 206 9.33 -5.40 5.05
CA LEU A 206 10.53 -5.75 5.81
C LEU A 206 11.62 -6.47 4.98
N ALA A 207 11.31 -6.85 3.73
CA ALA A 207 12.24 -7.53 2.81
C ALA A 207 13.27 -6.56 2.23
#